data_AF-A0A1J0WHQ8-F1
#
_entry.id   AF-A0A1J0WHQ8-F1
#
_cell.length_a   1.000
_cell.length_b   1.000
_cell.length_c   1.000
_cell.angle_alpha   90.00
_cell.angle_beta   90.00
_cell.angle_gamma   90.00
#
_symmetry.space_group_name_H-M   'P 1'
#
loop_
_entity.id
_entity.type
_entity.pdbx_description
1 polymer ?
#
loop_
_entity_poly.entity_id
_entity_poly.type
_entity_poly.pdbx_seq_one_letter_code
_entity_poly.pdbx_strand_id
1 'polypeptide(L)'
;MDMRQLTPRYYVAPQIDPSDMEAIRDAGITRILCNRPDAEVPPSHQAEAMRAAAEAAGIAFEVQPLTHQTMVPDVIARNRALGAETDDVVLAYCASGTRSTIAWALGQAGRMPADDIVAAARGGGYDISNIRPALDASFT
;
A
#
# COMPACT_ATOMS: atom_id res chain seq x y z
N MET A 1 13.51 0.14 -7.85
CA MET A 1 12.05 0.05 -7.91
C MET A 1 11.54 -1.37 -8.29
N ASP A 2 10.64 -1.97 -7.49
CA ASP A 2 9.97 -3.28 -7.72
C ASP A 2 8.46 -3.13 -7.43
N MET A 3 7.72 -2.51 -8.36
CA MET A 3 6.27 -2.29 -8.22
C MET A 3 5.51 -3.53 -8.69
N ARG A 4 4.61 -4.01 -7.85
CA ARG A 4 3.82 -5.21 -8.09
C ARG A 4 2.34 -4.86 -8.09
N GLN A 5 1.66 -5.21 -9.17
CA GLN A 5 0.27 -4.84 -9.38
C GLN A 5 -0.67 -5.79 -8.64
N LEU A 6 -1.57 -5.24 -7.82
CA LEU A 6 -2.67 -6.02 -7.23
C LEU A 6 -3.97 -5.84 -8.03
N THR A 7 -4.24 -4.61 -8.47
CA THR A 7 -5.40 -4.25 -9.30
C THR A 7 -4.99 -3.23 -10.37
N PRO A 8 -5.84 -2.91 -11.36
CA PRO A 8 -5.53 -1.89 -12.37
C PRO A 8 -5.08 -0.53 -11.80
N ARG A 9 -5.55 -0.16 -10.59
CA ARG A 9 -5.21 1.12 -9.95
C ARG A 9 -4.49 1.00 -8.60
N TYR A 10 -4.04 -0.19 -8.21
CA TYR A 10 -3.41 -0.39 -6.90
C TYR A 10 -2.19 -1.29 -7.03
N TYR A 11 -1.04 -0.70 -6.74
CA TYR A 11 0.27 -1.33 -6.75
C TYR A 11 0.83 -1.36 -5.32
N VAL A 12 1.69 -2.32 -5.08
CA VAL A 12 2.47 -2.42 -3.85
C VAL A 12 3.95 -2.57 -4.16
N ALA A 13 4.82 -2.17 -3.24
CA ALA A 13 6.26 -2.33 -3.38
C ALA A 13 6.99 -2.56 -2.04
N PRO A 14 8.20 -3.15 -2.06
CA PRO A 14 9.18 -2.94 -0.99
C PRO A 14 9.57 -1.46 -0.90
N GLN A 15 10.49 -1.15 0.00
CA GLN A 15 10.96 0.24 0.18
C GLN A 15 11.39 0.84 -1.17
N ILE A 16 10.81 1.99 -1.49
CA ILE A 16 11.18 2.84 -2.63
C ILE A 16 12.20 3.91 -2.19
N ASP A 17 12.96 4.43 -3.13
CA ASP A 17 13.95 5.50 -2.89
C ASP A 17 13.40 6.86 -3.35
N PRO A 18 13.76 7.99 -2.72
CA PRO A 18 13.39 9.32 -3.22
C PRO A 18 13.77 9.57 -4.69
N SER A 19 14.82 8.92 -5.20
CA SER A 19 15.24 9.03 -6.60
C SER A 19 14.36 8.25 -7.59
N ASP A 20 13.47 7.36 -7.12
CA ASP A 20 12.57 6.58 -7.98
C ASP A 20 11.38 7.41 -8.51
N MET A 21 11.14 8.62 -8.01
CA MET A 21 9.88 9.37 -8.23
C MET A 21 9.58 9.67 -9.70
N GLU A 22 10.61 9.93 -10.51
CA GLU A 22 10.44 10.13 -11.95
C GLU A 22 9.91 8.85 -12.62
N ALA A 23 10.51 7.70 -12.32
CA ALA A 23 10.08 6.41 -12.84
C ALA A 23 8.68 6.01 -12.35
N ILE A 24 8.35 6.35 -11.08
CA ILE A 24 7.02 6.12 -10.50
C ILE A 24 5.96 6.95 -11.24
N ARG A 25 6.23 8.24 -11.49
CA ARG A 25 5.36 9.14 -12.27
C ARG A 25 5.14 8.60 -13.68
N ASP A 26 6.22 8.20 -14.36
CA ASP A 26 6.17 7.73 -15.75
C ASP A 26 5.43 6.39 -15.88
N ALA A 27 5.36 5.60 -14.80
CA ALA A 27 4.50 4.42 -14.69
C ALA A 27 3.01 4.75 -14.48
N GLY A 28 2.64 6.03 -14.39
CA GLY A 28 1.26 6.51 -14.26
C GLY A 28 0.74 6.54 -12.83
N ILE A 29 1.61 6.39 -11.81
CA ILE A 29 1.22 6.49 -10.40
C ILE A 29 0.95 7.96 -10.07
N THR A 30 -0.22 8.24 -9.50
CA THR A 30 -0.64 9.59 -9.10
C THR A 30 -0.63 9.80 -7.59
N ARG A 31 -0.57 8.71 -6.81
CA ARG A 31 -0.49 8.75 -5.35
C ARG A 31 0.43 7.68 -4.78
N ILE A 32 1.21 8.04 -3.77
CA ILE A 32 1.99 7.12 -2.95
C ILE A 32 1.39 7.04 -1.54
N LEU A 33 1.31 5.84 -0.97
CA LEU A 33 0.88 5.58 0.40
C LEU A 33 2.00 4.88 1.19
N CYS A 34 2.62 5.59 2.12
CA CYS A 34 3.63 5.02 3.01
C CYS A 34 2.97 4.26 4.17
N ASN A 35 3.24 2.96 4.26
CA ASN A 35 2.85 2.13 5.40
C ASN A 35 4.02 1.72 6.30
N ARG A 36 5.18 2.36 6.12
CA ARG A 36 6.38 2.10 6.92
C ARG A 36 6.55 3.16 8.02
N PRO A 37 6.74 2.76 9.27
CA PRO A 37 7.15 3.68 10.34
C PRO A 37 8.54 4.26 10.10
N ASP A 38 8.69 5.56 10.35
CA ASP A 38 9.97 6.28 10.21
C ASP A 38 11.09 5.72 11.08
N ALA A 39 10.75 5.13 12.22
CA ALA A 39 11.71 4.48 13.12
C ALA A 39 12.42 3.28 12.49
N GLU A 40 11.93 2.75 11.36
CA GLU A 40 12.53 1.60 10.65
C GLU A 40 13.50 2.03 9.53
N VAL A 41 13.70 3.33 9.29
CA VAL A 41 14.44 3.85 8.12
C VAL A 41 15.33 5.04 8.47
N PRO A 42 16.40 5.29 7.68
CA PRO A 42 17.20 6.51 7.84
C PRO A 42 16.40 7.76 7.47
N PRO A 43 16.79 8.95 7.94
CA PRO A 43 16.11 10.22 7.63
C PRO A 43 15.88 10.48 6.13
N SER A 44 16.76 10.00 5.26
CA SER A 44 16.61 10.12 3.80
C SER A 44 15.38 9.38 3.24
N HIS A 45 14.84 8.42 3.97
CA HIS A 45 13.71 7.57 3.56
C HIS A 45 12.50 7.72 4.49
N GLN A 46 12.58 8.61 5.48
CA GLN A 46 11.44 8.94 6.32
C GLN A 46 10.36 9.66 5.50
N ALA A 47 9.14 9.60 6.01
CA ALA A 47 7.94 10.06 5.33
C ALA A 47 8.08 11.50 4.80
N GLU A 48 8.75 12.38 5.53
CA GLU A 48 8.94 13.77 5.11
C GLU A 48 9.86 13.90 3.88
N ALA A 49 11.00 13.18 3.87
CA ALA A 49 11.90 13.18 2.72
C ALA A 49 11.24 12.56 1.48
N MET A 50 10.49 11.46 1.69
CA MET A 50 9.74 10.78 0.64
C MET A 50 8.61 11.67 0.09
N ARG A 51 7.90 12.39 0.96
CA ARG A 51 6.86 13.36 0.61
C ARG A 51 7.42 14.46 -0.27
N ALA A 52 8.51 15.10 0.17
CA ALA A 52 9.12 16.20 -0.58
C ALA A 52 9.54 15.77 -2.00
N ALA A 53 10.09 14.56 -2.14
CA ALA A 53 10.45 14.01 -3.44
C ALA A 53 9.22 13.68 -4.32
N ALA A 54 8.18 13.08 -3.74
CA ALA A 54 6.94 12.75 -4.44
C ALA A 54 6.22 14.02 -4.93
N GLU A 55 6.07 15.02 -4.06
CA GLU A 55 5.41 16.29 -4.38
C GLU A 55 6.18 17.08 -5.43
N ALA A 56 7.52 17.07 -5.38
CA ALA A 56 8.36 17.66 -6.43
C ALA A 56 8.18 16.99 -7.80
N ALA A 57 7.83 15.70 -7.82
CA ALA A 57 7.50 14.95 -9.04
C ALA A 57 6.02 15.07 -9.45
N GLY A 58 5.19 15.78 -8.68
CA GLY A 58 3.76 15.94 -8.94
C GLY A 58 2.89 14.75 -8.50
N ILE A 59 3.38 13.93 -7.57
CA ILE A 59 2.69 12.75 -7.04
C ILE A 59 2.15 13.08 -5.64
N ALA A 60 0.88 12.79 -5.38
CA ALA A 60 0.30 12.94 -4.03
C ALA A 60 0.94 11.94 -3.05
N PHE A 61 1.14 12.35 -1.79
CA PHE A 61 1.79 11.49 -0.80
C PHE A 61 0.98 11.42 0.51
N GLU A 62 0.67 10.19 0.93
CA GLU A 62 -0.09 9.91 2.15
C GLU A 62 0.69 8.97 3.08
N VAL A 63 0.43 9.06 4.39
CA VAL A 63 1.17 8.32 5.41
C VAL A 63 0.20 7.66 6.37
N GLN A 64 0.28 6.34 6.48
CA GLN A 64 -0.46 5.54 7.45
C GLN A 64 0.45 4.39 7.89
N PRO A 65 1.35 4.59 8.88
CA PRO A 65 2.32 3.58 9.29
C PRO A 65 1.61 2.36 9.89
N LEU A 66 2.04 1.16 9.49
CA LEU A 66 1.44 -0.09 9.93
C LEU A 66 2.47 -1.01 10.59
N THR A 67 2.04 -1.67 11.65
CA THR A 67 2.65 -2.85 12.25
C THR A 67 1.61 -3.95 12.35
N HIS A 68 2.02 -5.19 12.63
CA HIS A 68 1.06 -6.28 12.87
C HIS A 68 0.06 -5.96 13.99
N GLN A 69 0.45 -5.12 14.96
CA GLN A 69 -0.40 -4.75 16.10
C GLN A 69 -1.36 -3.60 15.78
N THR A 70 -1.02 -2.74 14.83
CA THR A 70 -1.83 -1.55 14.51
C THR A 70 -2.83 -1.78 13.37
N MET A 71 -2.81 -2.94 12.71
CA MET A 71 -3.80 -3.33 11.69
C MET A 71 -5.16 -3.70 12.33
N VAL A 72 -5.77 -2.73 13.00
CA VAL A 72 -7.10 -2.80 13.60
C VAL A 72 -8.13 -2.15 12.67
N PRO A 73 -9.45 -2.40 12.85
CA PRO A 73 -10.47 -1.98 11.89
C PRO A 73 -10.44 -0.50 11.50
N ASP A 74 -10.40 0.42 12.46
CA ASP A 74 -10.36 1.87 12.17
C ASP A 74 -9.12 2.29 11.36
N VAL A 75 -7.98 1.68 11.66
CA VAL A 75 -6.71 1.96 10.95
C VAL A 75 -6.75 1.42 9.53
N ILE A 76 -7.30 0.22 9.32
CA ILE A 76 -7.48 -0.37 8.00
C ILE A 76 -8.53 0.41 7.18
N ALA A 77 -9.62 0.85 7.81
CA ALA A 77 -10.61 1.70 7.15
C ALA A 77 -9.98 3.02 6.68
N ARG A 78 -9.16 3.67 7.52
CA ARG A 78 -8.41 4.86 7.12
C ARG A 78 -7.41 4.59 6.00
N ASN A 79 -6.67 3.48 6.08
CA ASN A 79 -5.72 3.07 5.05
C ASN A 79 -6.39 2.86 3.69
N ARG A 80 -7.54 2.19 3.68
CA ARG A 80 -8.38 2.01 2.49
C ARG A 80 -8.85 3.34 1.91
N ALA A 81 -9.35 4.25 2.75
CA ALA A 81 -9.77 5.60 2.34
C ALA A 81 -8.63 6.40 1.70
N LEU A 82 -7.39 6.27 2.19
CA LEU A 82 -6.23 6.97 1.64
C LEU A 82 -5.69 6.34 0.34
N GLY A 83 -5.96 5.05 0.12
CA GLY A 83 -5.44 4.30 -1.02
C GLY A 83 -6.54 3.81 -1.96
N ALA A 84 -7.20 2.72 -1.60
CA ALA A 84 -8.08 1.97 -2.52
C ALA A 84 -9.43 2.65 -2.82
N GLU A 85 -9.90 3.58 -1.97
CA GLU A 85 -11.15 4.34 -2.17
C GLU A 85 -10.89 5.76 -2.72
N THR A 86 -9.89 5.88 -3.59
CA THR A 86 -9.53 7.13 -4.28
C THR A 86 -9.65 6.93 -5.79
N ASP A 87 -9.64 8.00 -6.57
CA ASP A 87 -9.56 7.88 -8.05
C ASP A 87 -8.15 7.77 -8.60
N ASP A 88 -7.15 7.79 -7.71
CA ASP A 88 -5.75 7.73 -8.04
C ASP A 88 -5.29 6.33 -8.49
N VAL A 89 -4.18 6.30 -9.21
CA VAL A 89 -3.37 5.10 -9.39
C VAL A 89 -2.36 5.09 -8.25
N VAL A 90 -2.54 4.16 -7.31
CA VAL A 90 -1.85 4.18 -6.01
C VAL A 90 -0.66 3.22 -6.00
N LEU A 91 0.46 3.67 -5.46
CA LEU A 91 1.58 2.84 -5.01
C LEU A 91 1.66 2.85 -3.48
N ALA A 92 1.27 1.75 -2.84
CA ALA A 92 1.46 1.58 -1.40
C ALA A 92 2.77 0.83 -1.10
N TYR A 93 3.57 1.29 -0.14
CA TYR A 93 4.83 0.62 0.18
C TYR A 93 5.06 0.44 1.68
N CYS A 94 5.85 -0.58 2.01
CA CYS A 94 6.41 -0.75 3.35
C CYS A 94 7.86 -1.28 3.24
N ALA A 95 8.38 -2.03 4.21
CA ALA A 95 9.69 -2.67 4.08
C ALA A 95 9.77 -3.65 2.88
N SER A 96 8.81 -4.59 2.79
CA SER A 96 8.77 -5.66 1.76
C SER A 96 7.53 -5.62 0.85
N GLY A 97 6.62 -4.66 1.05
CA GLY A 97 5.27 -4.61 0.47
C GLY A 97 4.22 -5.54 1.10
N THR A 98 4.63 -6.45 2.01
CA THR A 98 3.70 -7.38 2.68
C THR A 98 2.64 -6.67 3.52
N ARG A 99 3.03 -5.64 4.30
CA ARG A 99 2.07 -4.91 5.15
C ARG A 99 1.03 -4.17 4.32
N SER A 100 1.46 -3.52 3.24
CA SER A 100 0.58 -2.82 2.31
C SER A 100 -0.39 -3.79 1.63
N THR A 101 0.09 -4.98 1.25
CA THR A 101 -0.77 -6.02 0.67
C THR A 101 -1.82 -6.52 1.66
N ILE A 102 -1.43 -6.82 2.90
CA ILE A 102 -2.36 -7.26 3.95
C ILE A 102 -3.38 -6.16 4.26
N ALA A 103 -2.92 -4.90 4.37
CA ALA A 103 -3.80 -3.77 4.65
C ALA A 103 -4.83 -3.54 3.54
N TRP A 104 -4.40 -3.63 2.28
CA TRP A 104 -5.30 -3.61 1.13
C TRP A 104 -6.31 -4.76 1.21
N ALA A 105 -5.85 -6.00 1.45
CA ALA A 105 -6.71 -7.18 1.52
C ALA A 105 -7.77 -7.07 2.62
N LEU A 106 -7.38 -6.69 3.84
CA LEU A 106 -8.31 -6.45 4.94
C LEU A 106 -9.28 -5.30 4.62
N GLY A 107 -8.82 -4.26 3.92
CA GLY A 107 -9.68 -3.17 3.44
C GLY A 107 -10.74 -3.64 2.44
N GLN A 108 -10.46 -4.66 1.63
CA GLN A 108 -11.39 -5.23 0.66
C GLN A 108 -12.29 -6.34 1.24
N ALA A 109 -12.01 -6.82 2.45
CA ALA A 109 -12.80 -7.86 3.11
C ALA A 109 -14.29 -7.46 3.16
N GLY A 110 -15.18 -8.38 2.77
CA GLY A 110 -16.62 -8.13 2.65
C GLY A 110 -17.06 -7.23 1.48
N ARG A 111 -16.12 -6.67 0.69
CA ARG A 111 -16.38 -5.82 -0.49
C ARG A 111 -16.04 -6.52 -1.80
N MET A 112 -15.08 -7.43 -1.74
CA MET A 112 -14.67 -8.32 -2.83
C MET A 112 -14.71 -9.77 -2.33
N PRO A 113 -14.97 -10.76 -3.20
CA PRO A 113 -14.84 -12.17 -2.83
C PRO A 113 -13.44 -12.48 -2.28
N ALA A 114 -13.37 -13.22 -1.17
CA ALA A 114 -12.10 -13.54 -0.50
C ALA A 114 -11.08 -14.20 -1.44
N ASP A 115 -11.55 -15.08 -2.34
CA ASP A 115 -10.69 -15.78 -3.28
C ASP A 115 -10.11 -14.82 -4.35
N ASP A 116 -10.86 -13.79 -4.76
CA ASP A 116 -10.38 -12.76 -5.69
C ASP A 116 -9.32 -11.87 -5.03
N ILE A 117 -9.49 -11.54 -3.74
CA ILE A 117 -8.50 -10.79 -2.97
C ILE A 117 -7.18 -11.58 -2.87
N VAL A 118 -7.26 -12.87 -2.54
CA VAL A 118 -6.09 -13.76 -2.47
C VAL A 118 -5.43 -13.92 -3.84
N ALA A 119 -6.21 -14.06 -4.91
CA ALA A 119 -5.70 -14.18 -6.27
C ALA A 119 -4.98 -12.90 -6.73
N ALA A 120 -5.54 -11.73 -6.45
CA ALA A 120 -4.91 -10.44 -6.75
C ALA A 120 -3.58 -10.26 -6.00
N ALA A 121 -3.55 -10.55 -4.71
CA ALA A 121 -2.33 -10.53 -3.91
C ALA A 121 -1.25 -11.48 -4.48
N ARG A 122 -1.65 -12.71 -4.86
CA ARG A 122 -0.75 -13.69 -5.47
C ARG A 122 -0.23 -13.23 -6.83
N GLY A 123 -1.06 -12.55 -7.63
CA GLY A 123 -0.65 -11.92 -8.90
C GLY A 123 0.45 -10.87 -8.69
N GLY A 124 0.39 -10.14 -7.57
CA GLY A 124 1.45 -9.24 -7.11
C GLY A 124 2.61 -9.93 -6.37
N GLY A 125 2.69 -11.26 -6.37
CA GLY A 125 3.79 -12.00 -5.75
C GLY A 125 3.72 -12.12 -4.21
N TYR A 126 2.55 -11.92 -3.61
CA TYR A 126 2.34 -12.06 -2.16
C TYR A 126 1.35 -13.17 -1.85
N ASP A 127 1.78 -14.16 -1.07
CA ASP A 127 0.86 -15.17 -0.55
C ASP A 127 0.26 -14.72 0.78
N ILE A 128 -1.04 -14.48 0.78
CA ILE A 128 -1.85 -14.10 1.95
C ILE A 128 -2.93 -15.16 2.24
N SER A 129 -2.77 -16.39 1.74
CA SER A 129 -3.76 -17.46 1.91
C SER A 129 -4.03 -17.77 3.39
N ASN A 130 -3.07 -17.49 4.28
CA ASN A 130 -3.20 -17.67 5.73
C ASN A 130 -4.24 -16.74 6.38
N ILE A 131 -4.56 -15.60 5.77
CA ILE A 131 -5.58 -14.66 6.30
C ILE A 131 -6.93 -14.78 5.60
N ARG A 132 -7.10 -15.71 4.66
CA ARG A 132 -8.36 -15.92 3.93
C ARG A 132 -9.61 -15.96 4.83
N PRO A 133 -9.63 -16.67 5.98
CA PRO A 133 -10.82 -16.69 6.85
C PRO A 133 -11.23 -15.31 7.37
N ALA A 134 -10.27 -14.38 7.51
CA ALA A 134 -10.54 -13.00 7.94
C ALA A 134 -11.11 -12.11 6.81
N LEU A 135 -11.14 -12.60 5.56
CA LEU A 135 -11.61 -11.85 4.39
C LEU A 135 -13.08 -12.15 4.03
N ASP A 136 -13.67 -13.20 4.61
CA ASP A 136 -15.04 -13.66 4.31
C ASP A 136 -16.11 -12.68 4.80
N ALA A 137 -15.79 -11.81 5.76
CA ALA A 137 -16.68 -10.78 6.29
C ALA A 137 -15.99 -9.41 6.30
N SER A 138 -16.78 -8.34 6.37
CA SER A 138 -16.23 -6.99 6.50
C SER A 138 -15.31 -6.89 7.71
N PHE A 139 -14.11 -6.34 7.49
CA PHE A 139 -13.17 -6.06 8.58
C PHE A 139 -13.63 -4.81 9.34
N THR A 140 -14.43 -5.02 10.39
CA THR A 140 -15.06 -4.01 11.24
C THR A 140 -14.66 -4.15 12.69
#